data_AF-A0A7Y3KAN7-F1
#
_entry.id   AF-A0A7Y3KAN7-F1
#
_cell.length_a   1.000
_cell.length_b   1.000
_cell.length_c   1.000
_cell.angle_alpha   90.00
_cell.angle_beta   90.00
_cell.angle_gamma   90.00
#
_symmetry.space_group_name_H-M   'P 1'
#
loop_
_entity.id
_entity.type
_entity.pdbx_description
1 polymer ?
#
loop_
_entity_poly.entity_id
_entity_poly.type
_entity_poly.pdbx_seq_one_letter_code
_entity_poly.pdbx_strand_id
1 'polypeptide(L)'
;MGCIRQIATWIESPPCRRITAASVSLLMACVLSLSASVAAGPNHSAAPHHSAGLPFIVTRTSRMNLRGTDTLGSWSVVSKQVHGKVILFAHRAAVTALLAAVRKLNHGQALRQALPVWRKTTGRMSIPVLSLHGESSGMNHDIWHALKARRHPVITYQFQRLISAKVVPKAAARPQHLELRIIGTLTLAGITHTLQTTMDLWQDAKRQFHLHARTPVLMSHFGVTPPTAFFGLIRGGNRVQVIFDLQFSGPALANATPPCPQRPAVNPGVVGRN
;
A
#
# COMPACT_ATOMS: atom_id res chain seq x y z
N MET A 1 -40.44 -56.13 -17.24
CA MET A 1 -39.93 -55.47 -18.46
C MET A 1 -38.45 -55.23 -18.25
N GLY A 2 -37.47 -55.94 -18.82
CA GLY A 2 -37.42 -56.77 -20.02
C GLY A 2 -36.26 -56.28 -20.89
N CYS A 3 -35.25 -57.13 -21.06
CA CYS A 3 -34.19 -57.16 -22.09
C CYS A 3 -33.10 -56.06 -22.10
N ILE A 4 -31.77 -56.32 -22.10
CA ILE A 4 -30.88 -57.24 -22.87
C ILE A 4 -30.30 -56.59 -24.16
N ARG A 5 -28.95 -56.49 -24.20
CA ARG A 5 -28.01 -56.55 -25.36
C ARG A 5 -28.10 -55.43 -26.44
N GLN A 6 -27.12 -55.10 -27.29
CA GLN A 6 -25.80 -55.61 -27.69
C GLN A 6 -25.07 -54.55 -28.56
N ILE A 7 -23.73 -54.51 -28.48
CA ILE A 7 -22.70 -54.54 -29.56
C ILE A 7 -22.95 -53.85 -30.93
N ALA A 8 -22.00 -52.99 -31.36
CA ALA A 8 -21.28 -53.00 -32.67
C ALA A 8 -20.42 -51.71 -32.81
N THR A 9 -19.09 -51.72 -32.74
CA THR A 9 -18.07 -51.92 -33.82
C THR A 9 -18.26 -51.08 -35.09
N TRP A 10 -17.26 -50.23 -35.40
CA TRP A 10 -16.65 -49.88 -36.72
C TRP A 10 -15.79 -48.61 -36.49
N ILE A 11 -14.45 -48.65 -36.42
CA ILE A 11 -13.42 -48.73 -37.49
C ILE A 11 -13.68 -47.73 -38.62
N GLU A 12 -12.87 -46.67 -38.70
CA GLU A 12 -12.22 -46.23 -39.96
C GLU A 12 -11.16 -45.16 -39.68
N SER A 13 -9.92 -45.52 -39.99
CA SER A 13 -8.71 -44.69 -39.97
C SER A 13 -8.67 -43.80 -41.21
N PRO A 14 -8.19 -42.54 -41.14
CA PRO A 14 -7.76 -41.82 -42.34
C PRO A 14 -6.32 -42.21 -42.74
N PRO A 15 -6.04 -42.29 -44.06
CA PRO A 15 -4.83 -42.90 -44.60
C PRO A 15 -3.60 -41.98 -44.65
N CYS A 16 -2.47 -42.67 -44.55
CA CYS A 16 -1.10 -42.26 -44.83
C CYS A 16 -0.91 -41.86 -46.31
N ARG A 17 -0.34 -40.68 -46.59
CA ARG A 17 0.29 -40.28 -47.86
C ARG A 17 1.23 -39.11 -47.58
N ARG A 18 2.42 -38.96 -48.16
CA ARG A 18 3.34 -39.82 -48.93
C ARG A 18 4.65 -39.04 -48.85
N ILE A 19 5.71 -39.65 -48.33
CA ILE A 19 7.06 -39.10 -48.39
C ILE A 19 7.62 -39.46 -49.75
N THR A 20 8.00 -38.45 -50.55
CA THR A 20 8.86 -38.64 -51.73
C THR A 20 10.15 -37.89 -51.49
N ALA A 21 11.22 -38.67 -51.30
CA ALA A 21 12.60 -38.27 -51.47
C ALA A 21 12.98 -38.31 -52.97
N ALA A 22 14.17 -37.76 -53.29
CA ALA A 22 14.83 -37.60 -54.60
C ALA A 22 14.56 -36.20 -55.22
N SER A 23 15.54 -35.35 -55.56
CA SER A 23 16.97 -35.58 -55.77
C SER A 23 17.73 -34.26 -56.00
N VAL A 24 18.96 -34.20 -55.45
CA VAL A 24 20.22 -33.82 -56.13
C VAL A 24 20.55 -32.33 -56.38
N SER A 25 21.47 -31.86 -55.52
CA SER A 25 22.78 -31.24 -55.81
C SER A 25 22.91 -29.93 -56.58
N LEU A 26 23.48 -28.93 -55.87
CA LEU A 26 24.57 -27.98 -56.21
C LEU A 26 24.32 -26.72 -55.36
N LEU A 27 25.20 -26.18 -54.50
CA LEU A 27 26.64 -26.00 -54.58
C LEU A 27 27.25 -25.91 -53.17
N MET A 28 28.44 -26.50 -53.05
CA MET A 28 29.31 -26.48 -51.88
C MET A 28 30.37 -25.37 -52.02
N ALA A 29 30.71 -24.80 -50.86
CA ALA A 29 32.02 -24.30 -50.44
C ALA A 29 32.61 -22.99 -51.01
N CYS A 30 32.79 -22.02 -50.09
CA CYS A 30 34.02 -21.24 -49.89
C CYS A 30 33.92 -20.61 -48.48
N VAL A 31 34.39 -21.22 -47.39
CA VAL A 31 35.80 -21.31 -46.90
C VAL A 31 36.46 -19.93 -46.82
N LEU A 32 36.40 -19.27 -45.66
CA LEU A 32 37.56 -18.86 -44.84
C LEU A 32 37.22 -17.74 -43.83
N SER A 33 37.46 -18.09 -42.56
CA SER A 33 38.03 -17.23 -41.50
C SER A 33 37.55 -15.78 -41.36
N LEU A 34 36.75 -15.54 -40.31
CA LEU A 34 37.07 -14.45 -39.39
C LEU A 34 36.54 -14.78 -37.99
N SER A 35 37.42 -15.35 -37.18
CA SER A 35 37.32 -15.30 -35.72
C SER A 35 37.49 -13.86 -35.27
N ALA A 36 36.39 -13.10 -35.26
CA ALA A 36 36.30 -11.87 -34.50
C ALA A 36 35.85 -12.23 -33.08
N SER A 37 36.82 -12.38 -32.19
CA SER A 37 36.58 -12.30 -30.75
C SER A 37 35.99 -10.93 -30.43
N VAL A 38 34.66 -10.81 -30.47
CA VAL A 38 33.97 -9.74 -29.75
C VAL A 38 33.99 -10.15 -28.29
N ALA A 39 34.99 -9.63 -27.58
CA ALA A 39 34.95 -9.45 -26.15
C ALA A 39 33.83 -8.46 -25.82
N ALA A 40 32.58 -8.94 -25.81
CA ALA A 40 31.50 -8.30 -25.08
C ALA A 40 31.61 -8.82 -23.65
N GLY A 41 31.96 -7.90 -22.74
CA GLY A 41 32.28 -8.16 -21.34
C GLY A 41 31.19 -8.93 -20.59
N PRO A 42 31.48 -9.36 -19.35
CA PRO A 42 30.56 -10.18 -18.59
C PRO A 42 29.23 -9.42 -18.45
N ASN A 43 28.19 -9.95 -19.09
CA ASN A 43 26.79 -9.58 -18.87
C ASN A 43 26.48 -9.89 -17.40
N HIS A 44 26.87 -8.97 -16.53
CA HIS A 44 26.23 -8.80 -15.25
C HIS A 44 24.86 -8.25 -15.61
N SER A 45 23.89 -9.15 -15.81
CA SER A 45 22.51 -8.83 -15.48
C SER A 45 22.55 -8.29 -14.06
N ALA A 46 22.65 -6.97 -13.92
CA ALA A 46 22.62 -6.30 -12.65
C ALA A 46 21.31 -6.76 -12.01
N ALA A 47 21.41 -7.61 -11.00
CA ALA A 47 20.27 -7.95 -10.15
C ALA A 47 19.58 -6.63 -9.83
N PRO A 48 18.24 -6.54 -9.98
CA PRO A 48 17.54 -5.27 -9.81
C PRO A 48 17.96 -4.66 -8.49
N HIS A 49 18.71 -3.55 -8.52
CA HIS A 49 19.15 -2.90 -7.30
C HIS A 49 17.87 -2.53 -6.53
N HIS A 50 17.62 -3.25 -5.44
CA HIS A 50 16.44 -3.04 -4.62
C HIS A 50 16.56 -1.62 -4.03
N SER A 51 15.88 -0.67 -4.67
CA SER A 51 15.82 0.73 -4.22
C SER A 51 15.49 0.80 -2.72
N ALA A 52 15.95 1.87 -2.04
CA ALA A 52 15.83 2.10 -0.58
C ALA A 52 14.39 2.12 0.00
N GLY A 53 13.39 1.75 -0.79
CA GLY A 53 11.97 1.87 -0.48
C GLY A 53 11.41 3.23 -0.90
N LEU A 54 10.08 3.30 -1.03
CA LEU A 54 9.34 4.49 -1.39
C LEU A 54 8.84 5.18 -0.11
N PRO A 55 9.36 6.37 0.24
CA PRO A 55 8.98 7.05 1.47
C PRO A 55 7.72 7.90 1.29
N PHE A 56 6.74 7.69 2.15
CA PHE A 56 5.57 8.54 2.31
C PHE A 56 5.67 9.24 3.66
N ILE A 57 5.69 10.56 3.65
CA ILE A 57 5.94 11.40 4.83
C ILE A 57 4.67 12.17 5.16
N VAL A 58 4.25 12.12 6.42
CA VAL A 58 3.10 12.88 6.93
C VAL A 58 3.39 14.37 6.81
N THR A 59 2.45 15.13 6.25
CA THR A 59 2.55 16.59 6.07
C THR A 59 2.00 17.34 7.28
N ARG A 60 2.36 18.63 7.42
CA ARG A 60 1.93 19.51 8.52
C ARG A 60 0.43 19.82 8.55
N THR A 61 -0.28 19.52 7.47
CA THR A 61 -1.75 19.63 7.35
C THR A 61 -2.48 18.48 8.04
N SER A 62 -1.75 17.43 8.42
CA SER A 62 -2.28 16.27 9.12
C SER A 62 -2.64 16.59 10.56
N ARG A 63 -3.65 15.92 11.08
CA ARG A 63 -4.12 16.09 12.45
C ARG A 63 -4.57 14.75 13.05
N MET A 64 -4.49 14.69 14.38
CA MET A 64 -5.11 13.66 15.19
C MET A 64 -6.18 14.33 16.05
N ASN A 65 -7.34 13.71 16.16
CA ASN A 65 -8.40 14.10 17.09
C ASN A 65 -8.69 12.92 18.03
N LEU A 66 -8.74 13.20 19.33
CA LEU A 66 -9.24 12.28 20.33
C LEU A 66 -10.59 12.80 20.83
N ARG A 67 -11.65 12.01 20.64
CA ARG A 67 -13.01 12.33 21.09
C ARG A 67 -13.48 11.38 22.15
N GLY A 68 -14.27 11.87 23.09
CA GLY A 68 -14.98 11.03 24.04
C GLY A 68 -16.27 11.69 24.47
N THR A 69 -16.91 11.07 25.45
CA THR A 69 -18.06 11.65 26.15
C THR A 69 -17.70 11.83 27.62
N ASP A 70 -18.44 12.69 28.29
CA ASP A 70 -18.49 12.82 29.74
C ASP A 70 -19.96 12.94 30.18
N THR A 71 -20.21 13.28 31.44
CA THR A 71 -21.57 13.43 31.96
C THR A 71 -22.30 14.68 31.44
N LEU A 72 -21.61 15.65 30.83
CA LEU A 72 -22.19 16.86 30.27
C LEU A 72 -22.33 16.83 28.74
N GLY A 73 -21.58 15.97 28.05
CA GLY A 73 -21.70 15.83 26.60
C GLY A 73 -20.49 15.18 25.95
N SER A 74 -20.18 15.61 24.74
CA SER A 74 -19.00 15.15 24.00
C SER A 74 -17.87 16.16 24.11
N TRP A 75 -16.64 15.66 24.26
CA TRP A 75 -15.43 16.47 24.24
C TRP A 75 -14.50 16.03 23.10
N SER A 76 -13.60 16.93 22.72
CA SER A 76 -12.62 16.69 21.64
C SER A 76 -11.32 17.42 21.94
N VAL A 77 -10.20 16.71 21.85
CA VAL A 77 -8.86 17.32 21.83
C VAL A 77 -8.17 17.02 20.51
N VAL A 78 -7.44 18.00 19.97
CA VAL A 78 -6.83 17.93 18.65
C VAL A 78 -5.34 18.19 18.75
N SER A 79 -4.54 17.41 18.03
CA SER A 79 -3.16 17.73 17.72
C SER A 79 -2.98 17.99 16.23
N LYS A 80 -2.30 19.09 15.89
CA LYS A 80 -1.81 19.41 14.54
C LYS A 80 -0.33 19.01 14.36
N GLN A 81 0.28 18.44 15.40
CA GLN A 81 1.67 17.97 15.37
C GLN A 81 1.68 16.45 15.23
N VAL A 82 1.48 16.00 14.00
CA VAL A 82 1.56 14.58 13.65
C VAL A 82 2.83 14.37 12.82
N HIS A 83 3.75 13.56 13.35
CA HIS A 83 4.92 13.13 12.60
C HIS A 83 4.71 11.68 12.17
N GLY A 84 5.14 11.36 10.95
CA GLY A 84 5.08 9.98 10.51
C GLY A 84 5.78 9.74 9.19
N LYS A 85 6.21 8.48 9.03
CA LYS A 85 6.86 7.99 7.83
C LYS A 85 6.41 6.56 7.57
N VAL A 86 6.05 6.29 6.32
CA VAL A 86 5.83 4.94 5.79
C VAL A 86 6.87 4.69 4.71
N ILE A 87 7.53 3.54 4.74
CA ILE A 87 8.46 3.09 3.70
C ILE A 87 7.87 1.84 3.08
N LEU A 88 7.52 1.96 1.81
CA LEU A 88 6.99 0.87 1.01
C LEU A 88 8.11 0.28 0.15
N PHE A 89 8.48 -0.97 0.41
CA PHE A 89 9.52 -1.67 -0.34
C PHE A 89 8.92 -2.37 -1.56
N ALA A 90 8.45 -1.57 -2.51
CA ALA A 90 7.86 -2.02 -3.78
C ALA A 90 8.38 -1.18 -4.95
N HIS A 91 8.36 -1.74 -6.16
CA HIS A 91 8.90 -1.06 -7.34
C HIS A 91 7.95 0.09 -7.67
N ARG A 92 8.50 1.26 -8.00
CA ARG A 92 7.68 2.43 -8.34
C ARG A 92 6.68 2.13 -9.46
N ALA A 93 7.10 1.41 -10.50
CA ALA A 93 6.24 0.97 -11.59
C ALA A 93 5.08 0.07 -11.11
N ALA A 94 5.34 -0.85 -10.17
CA ALA A 94 4.31 -1.71 -9.58
C ALA A 94 3.28 -0.90 -8.79
N VAL A 95 3.73 0.09 -8.01
CA VAL A 95 2.81 1.01 -7.29
C VAL A 95 1.98 1.83 -8.27
N THR A 96 2.60 2.39 -9.32
CA THR A 96 1.88 3.14 -10.36
C THR A 96 0.83 2.27 -11.07
N ALA A 97 1.20 1.04 -11.46
CA ALA A 97 0.29 0.09 -12.10
C ALA A 97 -0.87 -0.27 -11.18
N LEU A 98 -0.60 -0.49 -9.89
CA LEU A 98 -1.64 -0.76 -8.90
C LEU A 98 -2.63 0.40 -8.76
N LEU A 99 -2.15 1.63 -8.65
CA LEU A 99 -3.01 2.81 -8.57
C LEU A 99 -3.85 2.99 -9.84
N ALA A 100 -3.26 2.70 -11.01
CA ALA A 100 -3.99 2.70 -12.27
C ALA A 100 -5.05 1.59 -12.34
N ALA A 101 -4.80 0.42 -11.75
CA ALA A 101 -5.78 -0.66 -11.64
C ALA A 101 -6.93 -0.27 -10.69
N VAL A 102 -6.62 0.30 -9.52
CA VAL A 102 -7.61 0.79 -8.55
C VAL A 102 -8.56 1.80 -9.18
N ARG A 103 -8.05 2.69 -10.05
CA ARG A 103 -8.87 3.66 -10.82
C ARG A 103 -9.92 3.02 -11.72
N LYS A 104 -9.70 1.77 -12.15
CA LYS A 104 -10.59 1.04 -13.06
C LYS A 104 -11.57 0.13 -12.33
N LEU A 105 -11.43 -0.03 -11.01
CA LEU A 105 -12.29 -0.91 -10.22
C LEU A 105 -13.66 -0.25 -9.95
N ASN A 106 -14.70 -1.06 -9.98
CA ASN A 106 -16.05 -0.71 -9.57
C ASN A 106 -16.23 -0.89 -8.05
N HIS A 107 -17.29 -0.29 -7.51
CA HIS A 107 -17.62 -0.36 -6.09
C HIS A 107 -17.81 -1.81 -5.60
N GLY A 108 -17.34 -2.08 -4.38
CA GLY A 108 -17.43 -3.40 -3.76
C GLY A 108 -16.41 -4.41 -4.29
N GLN A 109 -15.67 -4.10 -5.35
CA GLN A 109 -14.61 -4.98 -5.84
C GLN A 109 -13.41 -4.95 -4.89
N ALA A 110 -12.97 -6.15 -4.50
CA ALA A 110 -11.72 -6.32 -3.78
C ALA A 110 -10.54 -6.13 -4.72
N LEU A 111 -9.49 -5.47 -4.24
CA LEU A 111 -8.23 -5.43 -4.95
C LEU A 111 -7.58 -6.81 -4.89
N ARG A 112 -7.62 -7.54 -6.02
CA ARG A 112 -7.05 -8.90 -6.11
C ARG A 112 -5.57 -8.92 -6.46
N GLN A 113 -5.04 -7.82 -6.98
CA GLN A 113 -3.63 -7.71 -7.34
C GLN A 113 -2.80 -7.49 -6.06
N ALA A 114 -1.95 -8.46 -5.73
CA ALA A 114 -0.94 -8.27 -4.71
C ALA A 114 0.11 -7.28 -5.22
N LEU A 115 0.48 -6.31 -4.39
CA LEU A 115 1.62 -5.45 -4.68
C LEU A 115 2.90 -6.26 -4.37
N PRO A 116 3.77 -6.53 -5.37
CA PRO A 116 5.03 -7.21 -5.10
C PRO A 116 5.91 -6.32 -4.21
N VAL A 117 6.03 -6.72 -2.95
CA VAL A 117 6.91 -6.12 -1.95
C VAL A 117 8.09 -7.03 -1.72
N TRP A 118 9.32 -6.51 -1.77
CA TRP A 118 10.53 -7.31 -1.51
C TRP A 118 10.95 -7.30 -0.04
N ARG A 119 10.37 -6.40 0.77
CA ARG A 119 10.55 -6.35 2.23
C ARG A 119 9.26 -5.90 2.90
N LYS A 120 9.15 -6.19 4.19
CA LYS A 120 8.04 -5.73 5.03
C LYS A 120 7.96 -4.19 5.01
N THR A 121 6.79 -3.67 4.65
CA THR A 121 6.47 -2.24 4.77
C THR A 121 6.64 -1.80 6.22
N THR A 122 7.34 -0.69 6.43
CA THR A 122 7.51 -0.09 7.76
C THR A 122 6.71 1.19 7.83
N GLY A 123 5.94 1.39 8.90
CA GLY A 123 5.22 2.64 9.12
C GLY A 123 5.27 3.01 10.59
N ARG A 124 5.62 4.26 10.89
CA ARG A 124 5.58 4.80 12.25
C ARG A 124 4.97 6.18 12.25
N MET A 125 4.10 6.42 13.22
CA MET A 125 3.57 7.75 13.54
C MET A 125 3.86 8.08 14.99
N SER A 126 4.00 9.36 15.28
CA SER A 126 4.22 9.88 16.63
C SER A 126 3.55 11.23 16.80
N ILE A 127 2.90 11.40 17.95
CA ILE A 127 2.19 12.62 18.34
C ILE A 127 2.69 13.02 19.73
N PRO A 128 3.26 14.22 19.91
CA PRO A 128 3.59 14.72 21.24
C PRO A 128 2.32 14.89 22.08
N VAL A 129 2.30 14.38 23.31
CA VAL A 129 1.09 14.47 24.16
C VAL A 129 0.72 15.92 24.45
N LEU A 130 1.71 16.78 24.70
CA LEU A 130 1.50 18.22 24.96
C LEU A 130 0.95 19.00 23.76
N SER A 131 0.93 18.41 22.57
CA SER A 131 0.32 19.02 21.38
C SER A 131 -1.19 18.81 21.30
N LEU A 132 -1.78 18.03 22.22
CA LEU A 132 -3.21 17.82 22.31
C LEU A 132 -3.87 19.01 23.00
N HIS A 133 -4.74 19.72 22.27
CA HIS A 133 -5.48 20.86 22.77
C HIS A 133 -6.98 20.68 22.55
N GLY A 134 -7.76 20.80 23.61
CA GLY A 134 -9.21 20.95 23.60
C GLY A 134 -9.64 22.41 23.71
N GLU A 135 -10.87 22.61 24.18
CA GLU A 135 -11.54 23.91 24.21
C GLU A 135 -11.08 24.81 25.36
N SER A 136 -10.43 24.26 26.39
CA SER A 136 -9.95 25.02 27.55
C SER A 136 -8.58 24.55 28.04
N SER A 137 -7.86 25.41 28.75
CA SER A 137 -6.57 25.08 29.37
C SER A 137 -6.69 24.00 30.45
N GLY A 138 -7.81 23.98 31.20
CA GLY A 138 -8.11 22.92 32.16
C GLY A 138 -8.23 21.55 31.49
N MET A 139 -9.00 21.47 30.40
CA MET A 139 -9.13 20.24 29.61
C MET A 139 -7.78 19.76 29.06
N ASN A 140 -6.93 20.69 28.62
CA ASN A 140 -5.56 20.37 28.19
C ASN A 140 -4.75 19.76 29.32
N HIS A 141 -4.78 20.37 30.50
CA HIS A 141 -4.06 19.87 31.67
C HIS A 141 -4.53 18.46 32.05
N ASP A 142 -5.84 18.25 32.10
CA ASP A 142 -6.45 16.97 32.46
C ASP A 142 -6.03 15.86 31.49
N ILE A 143 -6.07 16.11 30.18
CA ILE A 143 -5.67 15.09 29.19
C ILE A 143 -4.17 14.82 29.23
N TRP A 144 -3.32 15.84 29.41
CA TRP A 144 -1.88 15.64 29.53
C TRP A 144 -1.52 14.85 30.79
N HIS A 145 -2.21 15.12 31.89
CA HIS A 145 -2.05 14.39 33.15
C HIS A 145 -2.50 12.94 33.00
N ALA A 146 -3.70 12.70 32.45
CA ALA A 146 -4.25 11.36 32.22
C ALA A 146 -3.33 10.52 31.32
N LEU A 147 -2.74 11.13 30.30
CA LEU A 147 -1.80 10.48 29.39
C LEU A 147 -0.35 10.44 29.90
N LYS A 148 -0.11 10.91 31.13
CA LYS A 148 1.19 10.91 31.81
C LYS A 148 2.27 11.62 30.99
N ALA A 149 1.94 12.78 30.40
CA ALA A 149 2.77 13.49 29.42
C ALA A 149 4.24 13.71 29.85
N ARG A 150 4.50 13.91 31.15
CA ARG A 150 5.87 14.07 31.67
C ARG A 150 6.72 12.80 31.56
N ARG A 151 6.11 11.62 31.76
CA ARG A 151 6.80 10.31 31.71
C ARG A 151 6.71 9.67 30.32
N HIS A 152 5.61 9.92 29.62
CA HIS A 152 5.31 9.35 28.31
C HIS A 152 4.94 10.49 27.35
N PRO A 153 5.94 11.26 26.88
CA PRO A 153 5.70 12.51 26.16
C PRO A 153 5.17 12.30 24.73
N VAL A 154 5.18 11.07 24.23
CA VAL A 154 4.85 10.77 22.84
C VAL A 154 3.92 9.56 22.77
N ILE A 155 2.81 9.72 22.05
CA ILE A 155 1.95 8.63 21.60
C ILE A 155 2.55 8.10 20.30
N THR A 156 2.68 6.77 20.15
CA THR A 156 3.23 6.19 18.91
C THR A 156 2.32 5.12 18.32
N TYR A 157 2.23 5.09 17.00
CA TYR A 157 1.58 4.01 16.26
C TYR A 157 2.60 3.37 15.32
N GLN A 158 2.65 2.03 15.30
CA GLN A 158 3.54 1.28 14.44
C GLN A 158 2.74 0.29 13.59
N PHE A 159 2.87 0.43 12.27
CA PHE A 159 2.24 -0.48 11.32
C PHE A 159 2.88 -1.87 11.40
N GLN A 160 2.05 -2.92 11.41
CA GLN A 160 2.53 -4.30 11.39
C GLN A 160 2.21 -5.02 10.08
N ARG A 161 0.94 -5.01 9.65
CA ARG A 161 0.53 -5.68 8.41
C ARG A 161 -0.78 -5.15 7.84
N LEU A 162 -0.95 -5.32 6.54
CA LEU A 162 -2.21 -5.13 5.83
C LEU A 162 -3.02 -6.45 5.91
N ILE A 163 -4.31 -6.35 6.23
CA ILE A 163 -5.26 -7.46 6.22
C ILE A 163 -6.00 -7.51 4.89
N SER A 164 -6.55 -6.37 4.47
CA SER A 164 -7.30 -6.27 3.21
C SER A 164 -7.33 -4.85 2.68
N ALA A 165 -7.49 -4.72 1.36
CA ALA A 165 -7.77 -3.48 0.66
C ALA A 165 -8.97 -3.67 -0.27
N LYS A 166 -9.99 -2.83 -0.15
CA LYS A 166 -11.24 -2.92 -0.93
C LYS A 166 -11.64 -1.55 -1.46
N VAL A 167 -12.25 -1.49 -2.65
CA VAL A 167 -12.77 -0.24 -3.20
C VAL A 167 -14.20 -0.02 -2.67
N VAL A 168 -14.43 1.13 -2.04
CA VAL A 168 -15.74 1.49 -1.47
C VAL A 168 -16.45 2.56 -2.31
N PRO A 169 -17.78 2.74 -2.15
CA PRO A 169 -18.57 3.74 -2.86
C PRO A 169 -18.00 5.16 -2.81
N LYS A 170 -18.09 5.87 -3.93
CA LYS A 170 -17.69 7.27 -4.08
C LYS A 170 -18.66 8.15 -3.28
N ALA A 171 -18.17 8.89 -2.29
CA ALA A 171 -18.80 10.16 -1.95
C ALA A 171 -18.49 11.14 -3.09
N ALA A 172 -19.47 11.90 -3.58
CA ALA A 172 -19.38 12.72 -4.79
C ALA A 172 -18.09 13.56 -4.94
N ALA A 173 -17.43 13.91 -3.82
CA ALA A 173 -16.19 14.68 -3.74
C ALA A 173 -14.85 13.90 -3.78
N ARG A 174 -14.80 12.55 -3.81
CA ARG A 174 -13.55 11.76 -3.69
C ARG A 174 -13.44 10.64 -4.74
N PRO A 175 -12.69 10.83 -5.84
CA PRO A 175 -12.80 9.99 -7.03
C PRO A 175 -12.25 8.55 -6.93
N GLN A 176 -11.59 8.13 -5.85
CA GLN A 176 -11.31 6.71 -5.53
C GLN A 176 -11.01 6.57 -4.04
N HIS A 177 -11.79 5.75 -3.33
CA HIS A 177 -11.64 5.50 -1.91
C HIS A 177 -11.33 4.00 -1.71
N LEU A 178 -10.16 3.72 -1.13
CA LEU A 178 -9.76 2.39 -0.69
C LEU A 178 -10.02 2.27 0.81
N GLU A 179 -10.87 1.33 1.21
CA GLU A 179 -10.90 0.89 2.59
C GLU A 179 -9.75 -0.10 2.81
N LEU A 180 -8.87 0.24 3.75
CA LEU A 180 -7.80 -0.63 4.23
C LEU A 180 -8.15 -1.12 5.63
N ARG A 181 -7.93 -2.41 5.88
CA ARG A 181 -7.90 -2.98 7.22
C ARG A 181 -6.47 -3.36 7.54
N ILE A 182 -5.92 -2.82 8.62
CA ILE A 182 -4.53 -3.07 9.02
C ILE A 182 -4.45 -3.54 10.47
N ILE A 183 -3.33 -4.18 10.82
CA ILE A 183 -2.90 -4.38 12.20
C ILE A 183 -1.73 -3.44 12.46
N GLY A 184 -1.76 -2.80 13.63
CA GLY A 184 -0.63 -2.05 14.16
C GLY A 184 -0.61 -2.08 15.68
N THR A 185 0.46 -1.56 16.29
CA THR A 185 0.55 -1.34 17.73
C THR A 185 0.45 0.13 18.05
N LEU A 186 -0.41 0.46 19.02
CA LEU A 186 -0.51 1.80 19.60
C LEU A 186 0.13 1.75 20.98
N THR A 187 1.05 2.67 21.23
CA THR A 187 1.63 2.94 22.56
C THR A 187 1.08 4.26 23.07
N LEU A 188 0.42 4.21 24.22
CA LEU A 188 -0.24 5.35 24.87
C LEU A 188 -0.06 5.22 26.40
N ALA A 189 0.33 6.32 27.06
CA ALA A 189 0.60 6.35 28.50
C ALA A 189 1.56 5.25 29.00
N GLY A 190 2.51 4.84 28.14
CA GLY A 190 3.51 3.81 28.44
C GLY A 190 3.07 2.38 28.15
N ILE A 191 1.79 2.15 27.85
CA ILE A 191 1.24 0.81 27.58
C ILE A 191 1.05 0.63 26.08
N THR A 192 1.37 -0.56 25.57
CA THR A 192 1.28 -0.89 24.14
C THR A 192 0.22 -1.96 23.88
N HIS A 193 -0.69 -1.70 22.95
CA HIS A 193 -1.69 -2.67 22.49
C HIS A 193 -1.66 -2.84 20.98
N THR A 194 -1.80 -4.08 20.55
CA THR A 194 -2.09 -4.42 19.15
C THR A 194 -3.56 -4.15 18.87
N LEU A 195 -3.84 -3.45 17.76
CA LEU A 195 -5.19 -3.12 17.37
C LEU A 195 -5.39 -3.23 15.86
N GLN A 196 -6.61 -3.60 15.49
CA GLN A 196 -7.06 -3.60 14.11
C GLN A 196 -7.68 -2.23 13.80
N THR A 197 -7.18 -1.56 12.76
CA THR A 197 -7.69 -0.27 12.31
C THR A 197 -8.26 -0.40 10.92
N THR A 198 -9.48 0.11 10.73
CA THR A 198 -10.05 0.40 9.42
C THR A 198 -9.75 1.85 9.07
N MET A 199 -9.31 2.09 7.84
CA MET A 199 -8.98 3.42 7.34
C MET A 199 -9.37 3.57 5.87
N ASP A 200 -9.78 4.76 5.51
CA ASP A 200 -9.99 5.18 4.14
C ASP A 200 -8.72 5.80 3.58
N LEU A 201 -8.31 5.40 2.39
CA LEU A 201 -7.19 5.97 1.65
C LEU A 201 -7.71 6.48 0.30
N TRP A 202 -7.35 7.71 -0.06
CA TRP A 202 -7.60 8.25 -1.40
C TRP A 202 -6.45 9.13 -1.87
N GLN A 203 -6.45 9.43 -3.17
CA GLN A 203 -5.53 10.37 -3.78
C GLN A 203 -6.33 11.56 -4.30
N ASP A 204 -5.88 12.78 -3.99
CA ASP A 204 -6.50 13.99 -4.52
C ASP A 204 -6.01 14.35 -5.95
N ALA A 205 -6.58 15.40 -6.54
CA ALA A 205 -6.20 15.88 -7.87
C ALA A 205 -4.73 16.34 -7.94
N LYS A 206 -4.14 16.76 -6.80
CA LYS A 206 -2.73 17.16 -6.67
C LYS A 206 -1.81 15.96 -6.41
N ARG A 207 -2.34 14.73 -6.50
CA ARG A 207 -1.65 13.46 -6.26
C ARG A 207 -1.18 13.25 -4.81
N GLN A 208 -1.68 14.03 -3.88
CA GLN A 208 -1.41 13.84 -2.46
C GLN A 208 -2.28 12.70 -1.94
N PHE A 209 -1.69 11.83 -1.13
CA PHE A 209 -2.44 10.75 -0.49
C PHE A 209 -3.06 11.27 0.78
N HIS A 210 -4.32 10.93 0.99
CA HIS A 210 -5.09 11.26 2.17
C HIS A 210 -5.57 9.99 2.82
N LEU A 211 -5.48 9.94 4.14
CA LEU A 211 -5.88 8.81 4.95
C LEU A 211 -6.78 9.30 6.08
N HIS A 212 -7.97 8.72 6.19
CA HIS A 212 -8.86 8.92 7.32
C HIS A 212 -8.98 7.61 8.10
N ALA A 213 -8.64 7.62 9.38
CA ALA A 213 -8.79 6.44 10.23
C ALA A 213 -9.60 6.80 11.47
N ARG A 214 -10.48 5.89 11.89
CA ARG A 214 -11.25 6.01 13.12
C ARG A 214 -11.18 4.70 13.87
N THR A 215 -10.65 4.73 15.08
CA THR A 215 -10.48 3.54 15.92
C THR A 215 -11.06 3.81 17.31
N PRO A 216 -12.09 3.07 17.75
CA PRO A 216 -12.53 3.11 19.14
C PRO A 216 -11.49 2.42 20.03
N VAL A 217 -11.18 3.03 21.17
CA VAL A 217 -10.28 2.46 22.19
C VAL A 217 -10.86 2.68 23.58
N LEU A 218 -10.46 1.83 24.53
CA LEU A 218 -10.80 2.01 25.94
C LEU A 218 -9.58 2.58 26.68
N MET A 219 -9.78 3.63 27.48
CA MET A 219 -8.72 4.25 28.27
C MET A 219 -8.10 3.25 29.26
N SER A 220 -8.96 2.45 29.89
CA SER A 220 -8.59 1.34 30.79
C SER A 220 -7.64 0.31 30.19
N HIS A 221 -7.72 0.01 28.88
CA HIS A 221 -6.74 -0.89 28.24
C HIS A 221 -5.32 -0.33 28.38
N PHE A 222 -5.18 0.99 28.25
CA PHE A 222 -3.89 1.67 28.36
C PHE A 222 -3.55 2.11 29.79
N GLY A 223 -4.23 1.59 30.81
CA GLY A 223 -4.03 1.98 32.21
C GLY A 223 -4.25 3.47 32.45
N VAL A 224 -5.13 4.08 31.66
CA VAL A 224 -5.55 5.48 31.79
C VAL A 224 -6.91 5.51 32.47
N THR A 225 -6.97 6.14 33.63
CA THR A 225 -8.23 6.44 34.31
C THR A 225 -8.88 7.65 33.60
N PRO A 226 -10.17 7.58 33.24
CA PRO A 226 -10.86 8.73 32.68
C PRO A 226 -10.78 9.93 33.63
N PRO A 227 -10.51 11.15 33.12
CA PRO A 227 -10.41 12.34 33.97
C PRO A 227 -11.76 12.69 34.59
N THR A 228 -11.70 13.33 35.76
CA THR A 228 -12.87 13.82 36.48
C THR A 228 -12.68 15.28 36.85
N ALA A 229 -13.73 16.09 36.73
CA ALA A 229 -13.73 17.50 37.12
C ALA A 229 -14.86 17.81 38.12
N PHE A 230 -14.80 18.99 38.74
CA PHE A 230 -15.76 19.47 39.74
C PHE A 230 -16.05 18.43 40.83
N PHE A 231 -15.00 17.98 41.52
CA PHE A 231 -15.10 16.98 42.60
C PHE A 231 -15.84 15.68 42.18
N GLY A 232 -15.73 15.30 40.91
CA GLY A 232 -16.31 14.06 40.39
C GLY A 232 -17.73 14.17 39.86
N LEU A 233 -18.29 15.39 39.78
CA LEU A 233 -19.57 15.65 39.11
C LEU A 233 -19.46 15.47 37.59
N ILE A 234 -18.30 15.82 37.02
CA ILE A 234 -17.99 15.55 35.61
C ILE A 234 -17.06 14.35 35.51
N ARG A 235 -17.46 13.32 34.78
CA ARG A 235 -16.68 12.10 34.59
C ARG A 235 -16.55 11.76 33.12
N GLY A 236 -15.31 11.67 32.63
CA GLY A 236 -15.03 11.15 31.30
C GLY A 236 -15.46 9.68 31.16
N GLY A 237 -15.98 9.33 29.99
CA GLY A 237 -16.26 7.96 29.60
C GLY A 237 -14.97 7.18 29.32
N ASN A 238 -14.99 5.88 29.61
CA ASN A 238 -13.87 4.98 29.34
C ASN A 238 -13.61 4.76 27.84
N ARG A 239 -14.65 4.88 27.00
CA ARG A 239 -14.54 4.71 25.54
C ARG A 239 -14.24 6.04 24.88
N VAL A 240 -13.18 6.05 24.07
CA VAL A 240 -12.77 7.20 23.27
C VAL A 240 -12.58 6.78 21.81
N GLN A 241 -12.64 7.74 20.90
CA GLN A 241 -12.38 7.56 19.48
C GLN A 241 -11.09 8.28 19.11
N VAL A 242 -10.13 7.53 18.59
CA VAL A 242 -8.93 8.08 17.97
C VAL A 242 -9.21 8.25 16.49
N ILE A 243 -9.12 9.49 16.01
CA ILE A 243 -9.39 9.87 14.63
C ILE A 243 -8.11 10.46 14.04
N PHE A 244 -7.67 9.95 12.91
CA PHE A 244 -6.56 10.50 12.14
C PHE A 244 -7.07 11.04 10.82
N ASP A 245 -6.69 12.27 10.50
CA ASP A 245 -6.82 12.87 9.18
C ASP A 245 -5.40 13.19 8.70
N LEU A 246 -4.84 12.29 7.89
CA LEU A 246 -3.45 12.39 7.46
C LEU A 246 -3.38 12.74 5.99
N GLN A 247 -2.42 13.59 5.66
CA GLN A 247 -1.98 13.81 4.30
C GLN A 247 -0.51 13.40 4.20
N PHE A 248 -0.17 12.70 3.12
CA PHE A 248 1.17 12.22 2.87
C PHE A 248 1.73 12.84 1.59
N SER A 249 2.98 13.28 1.66
CA SER A 249 3.83 13.49 0.49
C SER A 249 4.56 12.18 0.19
N GLY A 250 4.38 11.65 -1.02
CA GLY A 250 5.05 10.45 -1.50
C GLY A 250 6.13 10.79 -2.55
N PRO A 251 6.91 9.79 -2.99
CA PRO A 251 7.80 10.01 -4.12
C PRO A 251 6.97 10.32 -5.36
N ALA A 252 7.55 11.04 -6.32
CA ALA A 252 6.93 11.25 -7.63
C ALA A 252 6.66 9.89 -8.29
N LEU A 253 5.41 9.43 -8.19
CA LEU A 253 4.90 8.29 -8.93
C LEU A 253 4.59 8.83 -10.33
N ALA A 254 5.57 8.68 -11.23
CA ALA A 254 5.43 9.15 -12.60
C ALA A 254 4.14 8.61 -13.21
N ASN A 255 3.54 9.40 -14.11
CA ASN A 255 2.66 8.79 -15.12
C ASN A 255 3.47 7.71 -15.82
N ALA A 256 2.86 6.59 -16.17
CA ALA A 256 3.51 5.58 -16.98
C ALA A 256 4.08 6.26 -18.24
N THR A 257 5.36 6.62 -18.23
CA THR A 257 6.11 6.83 -19.45
C THR A 257 6.15 5.44 -20.08
N PRO A 258 5.76 5.28 -21.37
CA PRO A 258 5.94 4.01 -22.05
C PRO A 258 7.39 3.56 -21.88
N PRO A 259 7.66 2.24 -21.79
CA PRO A 259 9.03 1.75 -21.76
C PRO A 259 9.82 2.44 -22.90
N CYS A 260 11.06 2.84 -22.61
CA CYS A 260 11.95 3.46 -23.59
C CYS A 260 11.77 2.77 -24.95
N PRO A 261 11.58 3.52 -26.05
CA PRO A 261 11.53 2.90 -27.37
C PRO A 261 12.79 2.04 -27.49
N GLN A 262 12.58 0.73 -27.63
CA GLN A 262 13.67 -0.20 -27.86
C GLN A 262 14.44 0.35 -29.06
N ARG A 263 15.76 0.53 -28.90
CA ARG A 263 16.62 0.99 -29.98
C ARG A 263 16.30 0.11 -31.19
N PRO A 264 15.84 0.67 -32.34
CA PRO A 264 15.57 -0.15 -33.50
C PRO A 264 16.84 -0.95 -33.81
N ALA A 265 16.65 -2.25 -34.04
CA ALA A 265 17.75 -3.14 -34.39
C ALA A 265 18.54 -2.47 -35.53
N VAL A 266 19.79 -2.13 -35.27
CA VAL A 266 20.70 -1.62 -36.30
C VAL A 266 20.86 -2.76 -37.28
N ASN A 267 20.28 -2.60 -38.47
CA ASN A 267 20.40 -3.57 -39.55
C ASN A 267 21.84 -3.43 -40.11
N PRO A 268 22.74 -4.40 -39.93
CA PRO A 268 24.10 -4.29 -40.43
C PRO A 268 24.08 -4.63 -41.92
N GLY A 269 23.74 -3.65 -42.75
CA GLY A 269 23.51 -3.97 -44.16
C GLY A 269 23.26 -2.80 -45.09
N VAL A 270 24.02 -1.71 -44.98
CA VAL A 270 24.26 -0.81 -46.12
C VAL A 270 25.71 -0.34 -46.05
N VAL A 271 26.62 -1.15 -46.59
CA VAL A 271 27.93 -0.68 -47.00
C VAL A 271 27.72 0.05 -48.32
N GLY A 272 27.80 1.36 -48.30
CA GLY A 272 27.88 2.17 -49.52
C GLY A 272 29.17 1.81 -50.27
N ARG A 273 29.03 1.41 -51.53
CA ARG A 273 30.13 1.44 -52.50
C ARG A 273 30.17 2.84 -53.10
N ASN A 274 31.36 3.44 -53.06
CA ASN A 274 31.75 4.60 -53.87
C ASN A 274 31.56 4.31 -55.37
#